data_AF-A0A7J6TUS7-F1
#
_entry.id   AF-A0A7J6TUS7-F1
#
_cell.length_a   1.000
_cell.length_b   1.000
_cell.length_c   1.000
_cell.angle_alpha   90.00
_cell.angle_beta   90.00
_cell.angle_gamma   90.00
#
_symmetry.space_group_name_H-M   'P 1'
#
loop_
_entity.id
_entity.type
_entity.pdbx_description
1 polymer ?
#
loop_
_entity_poly.entity_id
_entity_poly.type
_entity_poly.pdbx_seq_one_letter_code
_entity_poly.pdbx_strand_id
1 'polypeptide(L)'
;DFNPEFDLDSTVLLYPGEDSKSIDEVDWSKIKRVAVIDCTWHQTGYMLRIQGNPHNVKVCCALSHPSLKNLPKVGITSHATNFWRYQHEGPECLATVEACYLLCKEQWEAVND
;
A
#
# COMPACT_ATOMS: atom_id res chain seq x y z
N ASP A 1 -18.14 -14.58 9.48
CA ASP A 1 -17.20 -13.99 8.51
C ASP A 1 -17.39 -12.49 8.43
N PHE A 2 -16.46 -11.72 8.99
CA PHE A 2 -16.48 -10.26 8.92
C PHE A 2 -15.65 -9.85 7.71
N ASN A 3 -16.32 -9.35 6.68
CA ASN A 3 -15.65 -8.79 5.51
C ASN A 3 -15.80 -7.28 5.56
N PRO A 4 -14.72 -6.49 5.70
CA PRO A 4 -14.84 -5.04 5.74
C PRO A 4 -15.37 -4.53 4.40
N GLU A 5 -16.40 -3.70 4.45
CA GLU A 5 -16.91 -2.96 3.30
C GLU A 5 -16.21 -1.60 3.24
N PHE A 6 -15.58 -1.31 2.12
CA PHE A 6 -14.92 -0.04 1.87
C PHE A 6 -15.68 0.73 0.79
N ASP A 7 -15.82 2.03 1.02
CA ASP A 7 -16.28 2.96 -0.01
C ASP A 7 -15.10 3.28 -0.93
N LEU A 8 -15.22 2.90 -2.21
CA LEU A 8 -14.14 3.03 -3.20
C LEU A 8 -13.83 4.49 -3.54
N ASP A 9 -14.76 5.41 -3.30
CA ASP A 9 -14.58 6.83 -3.61
C ASP A 9 -13.89 7.60 -2.46
N SER A 10 -13.90 7.05 -1.24
CA SER A 10 -13.35 7.70 -0.04
C SER A 10 -12.34 6.85 0.74
N THR A 11 -11.95 5.69 0.21
CA THR A 11 -10.95 4.80 0.82
C THR A 11 -9.82 4.53 -0.16
N VAL A 12 -8.59 4.70 0.30
CA VAL A 12 -7.38 4.27 -0.44
C VAL A 12 -6.66 3.16 0.30
N LEU A 13 -5.92 2.34 -0.42
CA LEU A 13 -5.01 1.35 0.13
C LEU A 13 -3.58 1.88 0.09
N LEU A 14 -2.91 1.92 1.24
CA LEU A 14 -1.48 2.22 1.31
C LEU A 14 -0.68 1.00 0.88
N TYR A 15 -0.28 0.96 -0.38
CA TYR A 15 0.43 -0.17 -0.96
C TYR A 15 1.17 0.24 -2.25
N PRO A 16 2.48 -0.04 -2.37
CA PRO A 16 3.24 0.26 -3.58
C PRO A 16 2.87 -0.72 -4.71
N GLY A 17 2.61 -0.23 -5.92
CA GLY A 17 2.31 -1.06 -7.08
C GLY A 17 2.40 -0.29 -8.40
N GLU A 18 2.40 -0.99 -9.54
CA GLU A 18 2.49 -0.35 -10.87
C GLU A 18 1.36 0.65 -11.16
N ASP A 19 0.21 0.49 -10.51
CA ASP A 19 -0.99 1.33 -10.61
C ASP A 19 -1.22 2.18 -9.35
N SER A 20 -0.26 2.22 -8.41
CA SER A 20 -0.35 3.10 -7.24
C SER A 20 -0.06 4.54 -7.65
N LYS A 21 -0.91 5.46 -7.19
CA LYS A 21 -0.68 6.90 -7.29
C LYS A 21 0.33 7.37 -6.26
N SER A 22 1.09 8.41 -6.57
CA SER A 22 1.86 9.14 -5.55
C SER A 22 0.92 9.93 -4.63
N ILE A 23 1.43 10.39 -3.49
CA ILE A 23 0.64 11.18 -2.53
C ILE A 23 0.09 12.48 -3.16
N ASP A 24 0.87 13.12 -4.02
CA ASP A 24 0.47 14.38 -4.68
C ASP A 24 -0.60 14.19 -5.76
N GLU A 25 -0.76 12.98 -6.28
CA GLU A 25 -1.77 12.63 -7.29
C GLU A 25 -3.14 12.28 -6.68
N VAL A 26 -3.23 12.20 -5.35
CA VAL A 26 -4.45 11.86 -4.62
C VAL A 26 -5.20 13.13 -4.22
N ASP A 27 -6.50 13.16 -4.55
CA ASP A 27 -7.42 14.19 -4.07
C ASP A 27 -7.83 13.90 -2.60
N TRP A 28 -7.00 14.34 -1.66
CA TRP A 28 -7.18 14.11 -0.22
C TRP A 28 -8.46 14.70 0.35
N SER A 29 -9.11 15.65 -0.33
CA SER A 29 -10.40 16.21 0.11
C SER A 29 -11.54 15.19 0.10
N LYS A 30 -11.41 14.13 -0.71
CA LYS A 30 -12.39 13.04 -0.83
C LYS A 30 -12.10 11.85 0.07
N ILE A 31 -10.84 11.67 0.45
CA ILE A 31 -10.38 10.49 1.18
C ILE A 31 -10.69 10.62 2.67
N LYS A 32 -11.43 9.65 3.20
CA LYS A 32 -11.82 9.57 4.62
C LYS A 32 -11.10 8.45 5.35
N ARG A 33 -10.61 7.44 4.62
CA ARG A 33 -10.00 6.25 5.18
C ARG A 33 -8.80 5.81 4.38
N VAL A 34 -7.82 5.28 5.10
CA VAL A 34 -6.67 4.60 4.53
C VAL A 34 -6.65 3.19 5.08
N ALA A 35 -6.72 2.20 4.20
CA ALA A 35 -6.49 0.81 4.53
C ALA A 35 -4.99 0.54 4.55
N VAL A 36 -4.52 -0.16 5.58
CA VAL A 36 -3.12 -0.55 5.75
C VAL A 36 -3.10 -2.06 6.02
N ILE A 37 -2.17 -2.77 5.39
CA ILE A 37 -1.99 -4.20 5.60
C ILE A 37 -0.79 -4.38 6.55
N ASP A 38 -1.07 -4.76 7.80
CA ASP A 38 -0.01 -5.03 8.77
C ASP A 38 0.38 -6.51 8.77
N CYS A 39 1.37 -6.85 7.94
CA CYS A 39 2.02 -8.16 7.95
C CYS A 39 3.41 -8.06 7.32
N THR A 40 4.17 -9.15 7.35
CA THR A 40 5.45 -9.20 6.63
C THR A 40 5.22 -9.17 5.12
N TRP A 41 6.11 -8.56 4.35
CA TRP A 41 6.00 -8.53 2.88
C TRP A 41 5.87 -9.92 2.24
N HIS A 42 6.49 -10.94 2.83
CA HIS A 42 6.30 -12.33 2.42
C HIS A 42 4.85 -12.81 2.61
N GLN A 43 4.22 -12.48 3.74
CA GLN A 43 2.81 -12.77 4.00
C GLN A 43 1.89 -11.92 3.12
N THR A 44 2.23 -10.64 2.89
CA THR A 44 1.52 -9.79 1.95
C THR A 44 1.54 -10.43 0.56
N GLY A 45 2.70 -10.89 0.08
CA GLY A 45 2.83 -11.61 -1.19
C GLY A 45 1.94 -12.85 -1.30
N TYR A 46 1.76 -13.61 -0.22
CA TYR A 46 0.81 -14.74 -0.17
C TYR A 46 -0.66 -14.30 -0.18
N MET A 47 -1.00 -13.22 0.50
CA MET A 47 -2.35 -12.62 0.46
C MET A 47 -2.68 -11.99 -0.90
N LEU A 48 -1.66 -11.75 -1.74
CA LEU A 48 -1.71 -11.07 -3.03
C LEU A 48 -1.54 -11.99 -4.25
N ARG A 49 -1.50 -13.32 -4.08
CA ARG A 49 -1.40 -14.29 -5.19
C ARG A 49 -2.39 -15.46 -5.07
N ILE A 50 -3.15 -15.71 -6.14
CA ILE A 50 -3.40 -17.08 -6.65
C ILE A 50 -2.79 -17.16 -8.06
N GLN A 51 -1.84 -18.12 -8.21
CA GLN A 51 -1.14 -18.62 -9.41
C GLN A 51 -0.05 -17.75 -10.09
N GLY A 52 1.21 -18.24 -10.01
CA GLY A 52 2.36 -17.77 -10.79
C GLY A 52 3.71 -17.98 -10.08
N ASN A 53 4.73 -18.41 -10.83
CA ASN A 53 6.07 -18.88 -10.41
C ASN A 53 6.72 -18.09 -9.23
N PRO A 54 7.24 -18.78 -8.17
CA PRO A 54 7.86 -18.17 -6.99
C PRO A 54 9.24 -17.52 -7.22
N HIS A 55 9.88 -17.71 -8.39
CA HIS A 55 11.20 -17.15 -8.70
C HIS A 55 11.17 -15.83 -9.47
N ASN A 56 9.98 -15.31 -9.78
CA ASN A 56 9.79 -13.98 -10.35
C ASN A 56 8.60 -13.33 -9.64
N VAL A 57 8.86 -12.77 -8.46
CA VAL A 57 7.90 -11.90 -7.79
C VAL A 57 7.86 -10.58 -8.54
N LYS A 58 7.12 -10.54 -9.65
CA LYS A 58 6.42 -9.30 -9.98
C LYS A 58 5.55 -9.02 -8.77
N VAL A 59 5.69 -7.82 -8.20
CA VAL A 59 4.73 -7.21 -7.27
C VAL A 59 3.45 -7.02 -8.08
N CYS A 60 2.77 -8.13 -8.34
CA CYS A 60 1.53 -8.14 -9.08
C CYS A 60 0.50 -7.57 -8.13
N CYS A 61 0.05 -6.38 -8.47
CA CYS A 61 -1.18 -5.76 -8.06
C CYS A 61 -2.36 -6.73 -8.20
N ALA A 62 -2.54 -7.66 -7.26
CA ALA A 62 -3.66 -8.60 -7.27
C ALA A 62 -4.03 -8.99 -5.84
N LEU A 63 -4.39 -7.96 -5.08
CA LEU A 63 -5.27 -7.99 -3.91
C LEU A 63 -6.41 -9.02 -4.15
N SER A 64 -6.18 -10.28 -3.78
CA SER A 64 -7.12 -11.37 -4.10
C SER A 64 -8.34 -11.33 -3.18
N HIS A 65 -8.22 -10.60 -2.07
CA HIS A 65 -9.32 -10.35 -1.16
C HIS A 65 -10.37 -9.43 -1.81
N PRO A 66 -11.64 -9.85 -1.92
CA PRO A 66 -12.68 -9.11 -2.63
C PRO A 66 -12.84 -7.65 -2.20
N SER A 67 -12.64 -7.36 -0.90
CA SER A 67 -12.79 -5.99 -0.37
C SER A 67 -11.61 -5.08 -0.71
N LEU A 68 -10.43 -5.63 -1.00
CA LEU A 68 -9.24 -4.81 -1.26
C LEU A 68 -8.98 -4.63 -2.75
N LYS A 69 -9.41 -5.59 -3.60
CA LYS A 69 -9.04 -5.67 -5.01
C LYS A 69 -9.31 -4.43 -5.86
N ASN A 70 -10.36 -3.69 -5.51
CA ASN A 70 -10.81 -2.53 -6.26
C ASN A 70 -10.43 -1.20 -5.58
N LEU A 71 -9.71 -1.23 -4.46
CA LEU A 71 -9.31 -0.01 -3.78
C LEU A 71 -8.25 0.73 -4.62
N PRO A 72 -8.40 2.05 -4.83
CA PRO A 72 -7.33 2.88 -5.32
C PRO A 72 -6.11 2.74 -4.42
N LYS A 73 -4.92 2.63 -5.01
CA LYS A 73 -3.66 2.51 -4.28
C LYS A 73 -2.92 3.82 -4.22
N VAL A 74 -2.35 4.10 -3.06
CA VAL A 74 -1.36 5.16 -2.85
C VAL A 74 -0.05 4.52 -2.44
N GLY A 75 1.02 4.89 -3.13
CA GLY A 75 2.37 4.34 -2.96
C GLY A 75 3.35 5.45 -2.58
N ILE A 76 4.31 5.11 -1.71
CA ILE A 76 5.41 5.99 -1.31
C ILE A 76 6.68 5.41 -1.92
N THR A 77 7.19 6.06 -2.98
CA THR A 77 8.36 5.58 -3.74
C THR A 77 9.59 6.47 -3.56
N SER A 78 9.44 7.61 -2.89
CA SER A 78 10.47 8.61 -2.62
C SER A 78 11.39 8.23 -1.45
N HIS A 79 11.00 7.23 -0.66
CA HIS A 79 11.69 6.84 0.58
C HIS A 79 12.14 5.38 0.54
N ALA A 80 13.37 5.16 1.02
CA ALA A 80 13.86 3.83 1.33
C ALA A 80 13.58 3.50 2.79
N THR A 81 13.27 2.23 3.10
CA THR A 81 13.15 1.77 4.48
C THR A 81 14.48 1.93 5.23
N ASN A 82 14.41 2.48 6.45
CA ASN A 82 15.53 2.51 7.39
C ASN A 82 15.47 1.34 8.38
N PHE A 83 14.45 0.50 8.27
CA PHE A 83 14.18 -0.55 9.21
C PHE A 83 15.15 -1.73 9.01
N TRP A 84 15.92 -2.05 10.06
CA TRP A 84 16.99 -3.06 10.06
C TRP A 84 16.49 -4.53 9.98
N ARG A 85 15.35 -4.80 9.35
CA ARG A 85 14.94 -6.19 9.11
C ARG A 85 15.53 -6.67 7.81
N TYR A 86 16.16 -7.84 7.88
CA TYR A 86 16.58 -8.56 6.68
C TYR A 86 15.33 -8.90 5.85
N GLN A 87 15.19 -8.27 4.68
CA GLN A 87 14.18 -8.59 3.69
C GLN A 87 14.81 -8.74 2.30
N HIS A 88 14.15 -9.46 1.41
CA HIS A 88 14.56 -9.64 0.02
C HIS A 88 13.81 -8.73 -0.97
N GLU A 89 12.99 -7.80 -0.45
CA GLU A 89 12.17 -6.89 -1.25
C GLU A 89 12.90 -5.57 -1.56
N GLY A 90 12.34 -4.78 -2.47
CA GLY A 90 12.90 -3.50 -2.89
C GLY A 90 12.98 -2.45 -1.77
N PRO A 91 13.81 -1.39 -1.93
CA PRO A 91 13.96 -0.32 -0.94
C PRO A 91 12.64 0.40 -0.60
N GLU A 92 11.67 0.40 -1.52
CA GLU A 92 10.32 0.94 -1.38
C GLU A 92 9.40 0.14 -0.45
N CYS A 93 9.83 -1.04 -0.01
CA CYS A 93 9.06 -1.92 0.88
C CYS A 93 9.22 -1.51 2.36
N LEU A 94 8.60 -0.39 2.69
CA LEU A 94 8.56 0.21 4.04
C LEU A 94 7.93 -0.71 5.09
N ALA A 95 8.38 -0.61 6.34
CA ALA A 95 7.62 -1.19 7.46
C ALA A 95 6.28 -0.46 7.63
N THR A 96 5.25 -1.13 8.16
CA THR A 96 3.92 -0.54 8.40
C THR A 96 3.98 0.81 9.11
N VAL A 97 4.84 0.93 10.13
CA VAL A 97 5.03 2.18 10.89
C VAL A 97 5.67 3.29 10.06
N GLU A 98 6.64 2.95 9.20
CA GLU A 98 7.30 3.91 8.30
C GLU A 98 6.30 4.40 7.24
N ALA A 99 5.55 3.47 6.64
CA ALA A 99 4.53 3.78 5.65
C ALA A 99 3.44 4.69 6.23
N CYS A 100 2.92 4.39 7.43
CA CYS A 100 1.93 5.25 8.10
C CYS A 100 2.50 6.63 8.45
N TYR A 101 3.74 6.69 8.95
CA TYR A 101 4.38 7.96 9.28
C TYR A 101 4.57 8.85 8.04
N LEU A 102 5.17 8.29 6.99
CA LEU A 102 5.45 9.01 5.75
C LEU A 102 4.16 9.45 5.06
N LEU A 103 3.13 8.59 5.05
CA LEU A 103 1.81 8.96 4.57
C LEU A 103 1.26 10.21 5.29
N CYS A 104 1.22 10.19 6.63
CA CYS A 104 0.71 11.32 7.40
C CYS A 104 1.52 12.59 7.17
N LYS A 105 2.84 12.45 7.06
CA LYS A 105 3.75 13.58 6.85
C LYS A 105 3.56 14.19 5.47
N GLU A 106 3.73 13.41 4.41
CA GLU A 106 3.64 13.89 3.02
C GLU A 106 2.23 14.36 2.67
N GLN A 107 1.19 13.71 3.20
CA GLN A 107 -0.19 14.18 3.03
C GLN A 107 -0.43 15.54 3.70
N TRP A 108 0.12 15.74 4.90
CA TRP A 108 0.01 17.03 5.58
C TRP A 108 0.74 18.12 4.79
N GLU A 109 1.94 17.84 4.31
CA GLU A 109 2.72 18.74 3.44
C GLU A 109 1.92 19.07 2.17
N ALA A 110 1.40 18.07 1.45
CA ALA A 110 0.62 18.26 0.22
C ALA A 110 -0.70 19.06 0.39
N VAL A 111 -1.26 19.11 1.61
CA VAL A 111 -2.51 19.85 1.90
C VAL A 111 -2.25 21.24 2.52
N ASN A 112 -1.07 21.48 3.10
CA ASN A 112 -0.77 22.71 3.84
C ASN A 112 0.35 23.57 3.20
N ASP A 113 0.98 23.10 2.13
CA ASP A 113 1.80 23.94 1.22
C ASP A 113 0.93 24.82 0.32
#